data_AF-A0A9W5RAN1-F1
#
_entry.id   AF-A0A9W5RAN1-F1
#
_cell.length_a   1.000
_cell.length_b   1.000
_cell.length_c   1.000
_cell.angle_alpha   90.00
_cell.angle_beta   90.00
_cell.angle_gamma   90.00
#
_symmetry.space_group_name_H-M   'P 1'
#
loop_
_entity.id
_entity.type
_entity.pdbx_description
1 polymer ?
#
loop_
_entity_poly.entity_id
_entity_poly.type
_entity_poly.pdbx_seq_one_letter_code
_entity_poly.pdbx_strand_id
1 'polypeptide(L)' 'MPEVRCSVSNCSFWGQGNFCQASAIIVQPDADETGQTENDSYTAAVLTNETLESSVATSVETCCHTFKPRY' A
#
# COMPACT_ATOMS: atom_id res chain seq x y z
N MET A 1 -5.52 -17.35 -5.86
CA MET A 1 -4.75 -16.09 -5.95
C MET A 1 -5.55 -15.00 -5.27
N PRO A 2 -4.91 -14.09 -4.52
CA PRO A 2 -5.61 -12.95 -3.93
C PRO A 2 -6.18 -12.05 -5.03
N GLU A 3 -7.37 -11.50 -4.79
CA GLU A 3 -7.98 -10.49 -5.65
C GLU A 3 -7.59 -9.11 -5.11
N VAL A 4 -6.74 -8.39 -5.84
CA VAL A 4 -6.36 -7.02 -5.51
C VAL A 4 -6.89 -6.10 -6.60
N ARG A 5 -7.59 -5.04 -6.20
CA ARG A 5 -8.16 -4.06 -7.13
C ARG A 5 -7.46 -2.73 -7.03
N CYS A 6 -7.24 -2.07 -8.16
CA CYS A 6 -6.62 -0.76 -8.28
C CYS A 6 -7.57 0.15 -9.07
N SER A 7 -8.04 1.24 -8.45
CA SER A 7 -8.86 2.26 -9.10
C SER A 7 -8.03 3.34 -9.82
N VAL A 8 -6.71 3.34 -9.61
CA VAL A 8 -5.78 4.37 -10.08
C VAL A 8 -5.36 4.09 -11.52
N SER A 9 -6.03 4.72 -12.49
CA SER A 9 -5.85 4.44 -13.93
C SER A 9 -4.46 4.80 -14.49
N ASN A 10 -3.77 5.76 -13.88
CA ASN A 10 -2.39 6.13 -14.23
C ASN A 10 -1.32 5.26 -13.52
N CYS A 11 -1.72 4.21 -12.80
CA CYS A 11 -0.80 3.24 -12.22
C CYS A 11 -0.32 2.24 -13.28
N SER A 12 0.98 1.96 -13.33
CA SER A 12 1.62 0.99 -14.23
C SER A 12 1.02 -0.40 -14.12
N PHE A 13 0.58 -0.76 -12.91
CA PHE A 13 0.00 -2.05 -12.61
C PHE A 13 -1.53 -2.13 -12.82
N TRP A 14 -2.18 -1.04 -13.25
CA TRP A 14 -3.63 -1.04 -13.47
C TRP A 14 -4.01 -1.96 -14.64
N GLY A 15 -4.79 -3.00 -14.38
CA GLY A 15 -5.26 -3.96 -15.38
C GLY A 15 -6.73 -3.79 -15.75
N GLN A 16 -7.17 -4.64 -16.69
CA GLN A 16 -8.57 -4.70 -17.08
C GLN A 16 -9.46 -4.98 -15.86
N GLY A 17 -10.65 -4.38 -15.80
CA GLY A 17 -11.61 -4.62 -14.71
C GLY A 17 -11.21 -4.05 -13.34
N ASN A 18 -10.25 -3.12 -13.30
CA ASN A 18 -9.61 -2.60 -12.09
C ASN A 18 -8.79 -3.66 -11.32
N PHE A 19 -8.36 -4.74 -11.96
CA PHE A 19 -7.47 -5.69 -11.31
C PHE A 19 -6.04 -5.12 -11.25
N CYS A 20 -5.41 -5.21 -10.07
CA CYS A 20 -4.01 -4.83 -9.89
C CYS A 20 -3.11 -5.98 -10.39
N GLN A 21 -2.13 -5.66 -11.23
CA GLN A 21 -1.18 -6.61 -11.81
C GLN A 21 0.21 -6.55 -11.14
N ALA A 22 0.33 -5.92 -9.98
CA ALA A 22 1.59 -5.88 -9.25
C ALA A 22 1.95 -7.27 -8.72
N SER A 23 3.24 -7.63 -8.74
CA SER A 23 3.71 -8.90 -8.18
C SER A 23 3.72 -8.93 -6.65
N ALA A 24 3.70 -7.75 -6.02
CA ALA A 24 3.64 -7.57 -4.57
C ALA A 24 2.92 -6.25 -4.25
N ILE A 25 2.34 -6.18 -3.06
CA ILE A 25 1.76 -4.95 -2.48
C ILE A 25 2.36 -4.74 -1.10
N ILE A 26 2.46 -3.48 -0.67
CA ILE A 26 2.81 -3.10 0.70
C ILE A 26 1.56 -2.52 1.33
N VAL A 27 1.12 -3.10 2.44
CA VAL A 27 0.03 -2.60 3.28
C VAL A 27 0.64 -2.07 4.55
N GLN A 28 0.32 -0.83 4.91
CA GLN A 28 0.86 -0.17 6.09
C GLN A 28 -0.21 0.69 6.76
N PRO A 29 0.03 1.17 8.00
CA PRO A 29 -0.87 2.11 8.66
C PRO A 29 -1.00 3.39 7.84
N ASP A 30 -2.21 3.92 7.75
CA ASP A 30 -2.45 5.20 7.10
C ASP A 30 -2.00 6.34 8.05
N ALA A 31 -1.02 7.13 7.62
CA ALA A 31 -0.50 8.26 8.38
C ALA A 31 -1.58 9.29 8.78
N ASP A 32 -2.53 9.56 7.89
CA ASP A 32 -3.58 10.57 8.13
C ASP A 32 -4.58 10.07 9.18
N GLU A 33 -4.88 8.77 9.19
CA GLU A 33 -5.79 8.16 10.18
C GLU A 33 -5.11 7.86 11.53
N THR A 34 -3.83 7.49 11.51
CA THR A 34 -3.08 7.10 12.73
C THR A 34 -2.36 8.27 13.42
N GLY A 35 -2.37 9.47 12.81
CA GLY A 35 -1.66 10.65 13.32
C GLY A 35 -0.14 10.50 13.32
N GLN A 36 0.39 9.51 12.60
CA GLN A 36 1.83 9.32 12.43
C GLN A 36 2.33 10.16 11.27
N THR A 37 3.45 10.84 11.46
CA THR A 37 3.92 11.81 10.46
C THR A 37 4.64 11.17 9.27
N GLU A 38 5.00 9.88 9.32
CA GLU A 38 5.95 9.30 8.35
C GLU A 38 5.58 7.88 7.89
N ASN A 39 4.77 7.82 6.82
CA ASN A 39 4.48 6.62 6.03
C ASN A 39 5.75 5.94 5.46
N ASP A 40 6.81 6.72 5.17
CA ASP A 40 8.06 6.21 4.59
C ASP A 40 8.80 5.26 5.53
N SER A 41 8.64 5.42 6.84
CA SER A 41 9.27 4.55 7.85
C SER A 41 8.76 3.12 7.80
N TYR A 42 7.45 2.93 7.60
CA TYR A 42 6.82 1.62 7.47
C TYR A 42 7.15 0.95 6.14
N THR A 43 7.10 1.70 5.04
CA THR A 43 7.47 1.17 3.72
C THR A 43 8.93 0.71 3.71
N ALA A 44 9.84 1.52 4.25
CA ALA A 44 11.25 1.16 4.36
C ALA A 44 11.44 -0.09 5.22
N ALA A 45 10.83 -0.15 6.42
CA ALA A 45 10.94 -1.29 7.32
C ALA A 45 10.46 -2.61 6.68
N VAL A 46 9.33 -2.57 5.97
CA VAL A 46 8.79 -3.74 5.25
C VAL A 46 9.76 -4.21 4.16
N LEU A 47 10.41 -3.28 3.45
CA LEU A 47 11.36 -3.59 2.39
C LEU A 47 12.75 -4.03 2.90
N THR A 48 13.17 -3.58 4.07
CA THR A 48 14.46 -3.92 4.72
C THR A 48 14.35 -5.12 5.66
N ASN A 49 13.17 -5.75 5.77
CA ASN A 49 12.87 -6.81 6.72
C ASN A 49 13.05 -6.38 8.19
N GLU A 50 12.92 -5.09 8.48
CA GLU A 50 12.89 -4.58 9.86
C GLU A 50 11.47 -4.72 10.43
N THR A 51 11.37 -5.22 11.66
CA THR A 51 10.10 -5.32 12.38
C THR A 51 9.73 -3.96 12.98
N LEU A 52 8.85 -3.24 12.28
CA LEU A 52 8.16 -2.07 12.81
C LEU A 52 6.68 -2.44 13.02
N GLU A 53 6.33 -2.80 14.25
CA GLU A 53 4.96 -3.16 14.59
C GLU A 53 4.09 -1.91 14.66
N SER A 54 2.95 -1.95 13.98
CA SER A 54 1.88 -0.96 14.16
C SER A 54 0.55 -1.67 14.37
N SER A 55 -0.23 -1.15 15.32
CA SER A 55 -1.52 -1.69 15.69
C SER A 55 -2.60 -0.76 15.16
N VAL A 56 -3.29 -1.22 14.12
CA VAL A 56 -4.48 -0.57 13.54
C VAL A 56 -5.72 -1.38 13.92
N ALA A 57 -6.84 -0.71 14.21
CA ALA A 57 -8.05 -1.38 14.67
C ALA A 57 -9.00 -1.74 13.51
N THR A 58 -8.94 -0.99 12.43
CA THR A 58 -9.87 -1.04 11.30
C THR A 58 -9.14 -0.92 9.97
N SER A 59 -9.79 -1.39 8.90
CA SER A 59 -9.20 -1.34 7.55
C SER A 59 -9.04 0.08 7.00
N VAL A 60 -9.79 1.06 7.51
CA VAL A 60 -9.65 2.45 7.06
C VAL A 60 -8.34 3.07 7.53
N GLU A 61 -7.79 2.58 8.64
CA GLU A 61 -6.49 2.98 9.18
C GLU A 61 -5.32 2.33 8.42
N THR A 62 -5.55 1.77 7.23
CA THR A 62 -4.50 1.15 6.40
C THR A 62 -4.50 1.69 4.99
N CYS A 63 -3.30 1.84 4.42
CA CYS A 63 -3.09 2.26 3.04
C CYS A 63 -2.19 1.27 2.29
N CYS A 64 -2.38 1.20 0.96
CA CYS A 64 -1.59 0.34 0.08
C CYS A 64 -0.64 1.16 -0.78
N HIS A 65 0.66 1.04 -0.54
CA HIS A 65 1.69 1.70 -1.35
C HIS A 65 2.17 0.76 -2.46
N THR A 66 1.47 0.79 -3.60
CA THR A 66 1.87 0.02 -4.81
C THR A 66 1.73 0.85 -6.08
N PHE A 67 1.45 2.13 -5.96
CA PHE A 67 1.36 3.02 -7.10
C PHE A 67 2.73 3.17 -7.77
N LYS A 68 2.76 2.96 -9.08
CA LYS A 68 3.91 3.28 -9.93
C LYS A 68 3.41 4.10 -11.11
N PRO A 69 3.93 5.31 -11.38
CA PRO A 69 3.50 6.11 -12.52
C PRO A 69 3.67 5.36 -13.84
N ARG A 70 2.76 5.57 -14.79
CA ARG A 70 2.90 5.11 -16.20
C ARG A 70 3.67 6.08 -17.09
N TYR A 71 3.66 7.36 -16.74
CA TYR A 71 4.16 8.48 -17.54
C TYR A 71 4.87 9.47 -16.63
#